data_AF-A0A7C9CEE9-F1
#
_entry.id   AF-A0A7C9CEE9-F1
#
_cell.length_a   1.000
_cell.length_b   1.000
_cell.length_c   1.000
_cell.angle_alpha   90.00
_cell.angle_beta   90.00
_cell.angle_gamma   90.00
#
_symmetry.space_group_name_H-M   'P 1'
#
loop_
_entity.id
_entity.type
_entity.pdbx_description
1 polymer ?
#
loop_
_entity_poly.entity_id
_entity_poly.type
_entity_poly.pdbx_seq_one_letter_code
_entity_poly.pdbx_strand_id
1 'polypeptide(L)'
;RLPMLVYVSREKRPGYDHNKKAGAMNALVRASAIMSNGPFILNLDCDHYIYNSQAIREGMCFMMDRGGDRLCYVQFPQRFEGIDPSDRYANHNTVFFDINMRALDGIQGPVYVGT
;
A
#
# COMPACT_ATOMS: atom_id res chain seq x y z
N ARG A 1 -11.46 -10.60 -20.67
CA ARG A 1 -10.04 -10.21 -20.91
C ARG A 1 -9.37 -10.08 -19.56
N LEU A 2 -8.18 -10.64 -19.36
CA LEU A 2 -7.47 -10.57 -18.08
C LEU A 2 -6.66 -9.26 -17.97
N PRO A 3 -6.38 -8.76 -16.76
CA PRO A 3 -5.47 -7.64 -16.54
C PRO A 3 -4.06 -7.94 -17.10
N MET A 4 -3.37 -6.89 -17.53
CA MET A 4 -1.96 -6.99 -17.95
C MET A 4 -1.08 -7.23 -16.72
N LEU A 5 -0.18 -8.21 -16.81
CA LEU A 5 0.89 -8.42 -15.83
C LEU A 5 2.22 -8.04 -16.47
N VAL A 6 2.98 -7.19 -15.78
CA VAL A 6 4.30 -6.73 -16.22
C VAL A 6 5.34 -7.14 -15.19
N TYR A 7 6.36 -7.86 -15.65
CA TYR A 7 7.55 -8.16 -14.85
C TYR A 7 8.65 -7.13 -15.15
N VAL A 8 9.20 -6.52 -14.10
CA VAL A 8 10.29 -5.53 -14.23
C VAL A 8 11.44 -5.93 -13.31
N SER A 9 12.64 -6.01 -13.89
CA SER A 9 13.90 -6.09 -13.15
C SER A 9 14.74 -4.87 -13.47
N ARG A 10 15.46 -4.34 -12.46
CA ARG A 10 16.31 -3.17 -12.61
C ARG A 10 17.75 -3.61 -12.80
N GLU A 11 18.45 -2.92 -13.70
CA GLU A 11 19.91 -3.00 -13.75
C GLU A 11 20.52 -2.51 -12.43
N LYS A 12 21.55 -3.20 -11.95
CA LYS A 12 22.40 -2.79 -10.83
C LYS A 12 23.85 -2.94 -11.24
N ARG A 13 24.71 -2.04 -10.77
CA ARG A 13 26.15 -2.05 -11.06
C ARG A 13 26.97 -2.05 -9.76
N PRO A 14 28.13 -2.72 -9.72
CA PRO A 14 29.07 -2.61 -8.61
C PRO A 14 29.43 -1.14 -8.34
N GLY A 15 29.50 -0.74 -7.07
CA GLY A 15 29.83 0.63 -6.67
C GLY A 15 28.68 1.64 -6.71
N TYR A 16 27.47 1.24 -7.11
CA TYR A 16 26.29 2.11 -7.11
C TYR A 16 25.28 1.68 -6.03
N ASP A 17 24.93 2.60 -5.14
CA ASP A 17 23.82 2.38 -4.21
C ASP A 17 22.48 2.34 -4.97
N HIS A 18 21.63 1.40 -4.58
CA HIS A 18 20.37 1.07 -5.25
C HIS A 18 19.13 1.28 -4.38
N ASN A 19 19.28 1.87 -3.18
CA ASN A 19 18.19 2.35 -2.32
C ASN A 19 17.15 1.28 -1.94
N LYS A 20 17.58 0.02 -1.80
CA LYS A 20 16.74 -1.13 -1.37
C LYS A 20 15.32 -1.10 -2.01
N LYS A 21 14.25 -1.14 -1.19
CA LYS A 21 12.83 -1.12 -1.61
C LYS A 21 12.42 0.20 -2.27
N ALA A 22 12.87 1.34 -1.72
CA ALA A 22 12.55 2.66 -2.26
C ALA A 22 13.00 2.81 -3.73
N GLY A 23 14.21 2.36 -4.06
CA GLY A 23 14.69 2.37 -5.44
C GLY A 23 13.87 1.48 -6.38
N ALA A 24 13.35 0.35 -5.88
CA ALA A 24 12.52 -0.56 -6.66
C ALA A 24 11.15 0.04 -6.97
N MET A 25 10.47 0.56 -5.94
CA MET A 25 9.17 1.21 -6.09
C MET A 25 9.24 2.43 -7.02
N ASN A 26 10.25 3.29 -6.86
CA ASN A 26 10.41 4.46 -7.72
C ASN A 26 10.65 4.10 -9.19
N ALA A 27 11.31 2.98 -9.48
CA ALA A 27 11.45 2.51 -10.85
C ALA A 27 10.15 1.95 -11.42
N LEU A 28 9.35 1.26 -10.61
CA LEU A 28 8.02 0.77 -11.01
C LEU A 28 7.09 1.93 -11.38
N VAL A 29 7.11 3.03 -10.60
CA VAL A 29 6.34 4.24 -10.94
C VAL A 29 6.74 4.78 -12.32
N ARG A 30 8.05 4.88 -12.59
CA ARG A 30 8.55 5.35 -13.90
C ARG A 30 8.20 4.41 -15.05
N ALA A 31 8.30 3.09 -14.84
CA ALA A 31 7.93 2.11 -15.85
C ALA A 31 6.42 2.16 -16.13
N SER A 32 5.60 2.22 -15.08
CA SER A 32 4.13 2.33 -15.16
C SER A 32 3.69 3.56 -15.96
N ALA A 33 4.32 4.72 -15.72
CA ALA A 33 4.04 5.96 -16.44
C ALA A 33 4.17 5.84 -17.97
N ILE A 34 5.07 4.98 -18.45
CA ILE A 34 5.26 4.73 -19.89
C ILE A 34 4.32 3.64 -20.40
N MET A 35 4.04 2.61 -19.58
CA MET A 35 3.30 1.43 -20.03
C MET A 35 1.78 1.58 -19.98
N SER A 36 1.25 2.14 -18.90
CA SER A 36 -0.20 2.27 -18.69
C SER A 36 -0.63 3.66 -18.23
N ASN A 37 0.29 4.43 -17.62
CA ASN A 37 0.06 5.76 -17.06
C ASN A 37 -1.17 5.82 -16.13
N GLY A 38 -1.32 4.79 -15.29
CA GLY A 38 -2.42 4.72 -14.32
C GLY A 38 -2.39 5.89 -13.32
N PRO A 39 -3.53 6.58 -13.08
CA PRO A 39 -3.58 7.74 -12.19
C PRO A 39 -3.51 7.37 -10.70
N PHE A 40 -3.80 6.11 -10.36
CA PHE A 40 -3.75 5.57 -9.01
C PHE A 40 -2.82 4.37 -8.96
N ILE A 41 -2.09 4.23 -7.85
CA ILE A 41 -1.13 3.15 -7.62
C ILE A 41 -1.47 2.50 -6.28
N LEU A 42 -1.63 1.17 -6.31
CA LEU A 42 -1.68 0.34 -5.11
C LEU A 42 -0.30 -0.24 -4.85
N ASN A 43 0.22 -0.07 -3.65
CA ASN A 43 1.44 -0.74 -3.19
C ASN A 43 1.07 -1.93 -2.30
N LEU A 44 1.75 -3.06 -2.45
CA LEU A 44 1.47 -4.29 -1.71
C LEU A 44 2.76 -5.10 -1.56
N ASP A 45 3.03 -5.57 -0.34
CA ASP A 45 4.13 -6.47 -0.05
C ASP A 45 3.79 -7.94 -0.36
N CYS A 46 4.82 -8.76 -0.55
CA CYS A 46 4.68 -10.14 -1.01
C CYS A 46 4.06 -11.10 0.02
N ASP A 47 4.04 -10.70 1.30
CA ASP A 47 3.40 -11.40 2.41
C ASP A 47 1.98 -10.92 2.68
N HIS A 48 1.50 -9.94 1.90
CA HIS A 48 0.13 -9.43 1.98
C HIS A 48 -0.63 -9.77 0.70
N TYR A 49 -1.94 -9.99 0.84
CA TYR A 49 -2.82 -10.28 -0.29
C TYR A 49 -4.16 -9.57 -0.11
N ILE A 50 -4.88 -9.36 -1.22
CA ILE A 50 -6.22 -8.76 -1.20
C ILE A 50 -7.21 -9.83 -0.72
N TYR A 51 -7.65 -9.71 0.53
CA TYR A 51 -8.62 -10.62 1.12
C TYR A 51 -10.05 -10.40 0.58
N ASN A 52 -10.44 -9.14 0.39
CA ASN A 52 -11.75 -8.75 -0.13
C ASN A 52 -11.61 -8.07 -1.49
N SER A 53 -12.25 -8.62 -2.53
CA SER A 53 -12.22 -8.07 -3.89
C SER A 53 -12.85 -6.67 -4.00
N GLN A 54 -13.61 -6.23 -2.99
CA GLN A 54 -14.17 -4.89 -2.92
C GLN A 54 -13.20 -3.82 -2.41
N ALA A 55 -12.06 -4.18 -1.82
CA ALA A 55 -11.13 -3.23 -1.21
C ALA A 55 -10.66 -2.14 -2.20
N ILE A 56 -10.38 -2.53 -3.45
CA ILE A 56 -10.00 -1.57 -4.50
C ILE A 56 -11.15 -0.60 -4.78
N ARG A 57 -12.38 -1.12 -4.89
CA ARG A 57 -13.56 -0.28 -5.13
C ARG A 57 -13.80 0.69 -3.97
N GLU A 58 -13.65 0.23 -2.74
CA GLU A 58 -13.78 1.06 -1.54
C GLU A 58 -12.73 2.18 -1.49
N GLY A 59 -11.46 1.87 -1.79
CA GLY A 59 -10.41 2.89 -1.89
C GLY A 59 -10.73 3.94 -2.97
N MET A 60 -11.23 3.49 -4.12
CA MET A 60 -11.66 4.39 -5.19
C MET A 60 -12.85 5.27 -4.80
N CYS A 61 -13.78 4.80 -3.96
CA CYS A 61 -14.87 5.63 -3.47
C CYS A 61 -14.34 6.89 -2.77
N PHE A 62 -13.32 6.78 -1.91
CA PHE A 62 -12.72 7.95 -1.26
C PHE A 62 -12.02 8.88 -2.26
N MET A 63 -11.22 8.30 -3.16
CA MET A 63 -10.44 9.07 -4.14
C MET A 63 -11.29 9.82 -5.16
N MET A 64 -12.49 9.30 -5.47
CA MET A 64 -13.38 9.84 -6.49
C MET A 64 -14.54 10.65 -5.92
N ASP A 65 -14.68 10.73 -4.59
CA ASP A 65 -15.73 11.52 -3.95
C ASP A 65 -15.40 13.03 -3.97
N ARG A 66 -16.38 13.87 -3.59
CA ARG A 66 -16.18 15.31 -3.41
C ARG A 66 -15.13 15.57 -2.34
N GLY A 67 -13.96 16.05 -2.75
CA GLY A 67 -12.81 16.29 -1.88
C GLY A 67 -11.71 15.24 -2.02
N GLY A 68 -11.89 14.21 -2.85
CA GLY A 68 -10.86 13.22 -3.17
C GLY A 68 -9.62 13.81 -3.85
N ASP A 69 -9.77 14.98 -4.48
CA ASP A 69 -8.68 15.80 -5.02
C ASP A 69 -7.71 16.32 -3.94
N ARG A 70 -8.11 16.28 -2.67
CA ARG A 70 -7.26 16.62 -1.51
C ARG A 70 -6.65 15.39 -0.84
N LEU A 71 -6.95 14.18 -1.33
CA LEU A 71 -6.39 12.93 -0.80
C LEU A 71 -5.13 12.55 -1.56
N CYS A 72 -4.11 12.11 -0.83
CA CYS A 72 -2.86 11.62 -1.42
C CYS A 72 -2.80 10.09 -1.48
N TYR A 73 -3.35 9.40 -0.47
CA TYR A 73 -3.49 7.93 -0.42
C TYR A 73 -4.64 7.56 0.53
N VAL A 74 -5.10 6.31 0.43
CA VAL A 74 -6.00 5.67 1.39
C VAL A 74 -5.23 4.53 2.04
N GLN A 75 -5.04 4.58 3.36
CA GLN A 75 -4.35 3.53 4.11
C GLN A 75 -5.36 2.52 4.66
N PHE A 76 -5.19 1.25 4.30
CA PHE A 76 -5.95 0.15 4.89
C PHE A 76 -5.22 -0.39 6.13
N PRO A 77 -5.95 -0.82 7.18
CA PRO A 77 -5.33 -1.49 8.32
C PRO A 77 -4.81 -2.86 7.91
N GLN A 78 -3.54 -3.16 8.23
CA GLN A 78 -2.95 -4.47 7.96
C GLN A 78 -3.43 -5.46 9.02
N ARG A 79 -3.87 -6.65 8.58
CA ARG A 79 -4.32 -7.73 9.46
C ARG A 79 -3.53 -8.99 9.15
N PHE A 80 -3.10 -9.67 10.21
CA PHE A 80 -2.24 -10.83 10.13
C PHE A 80 -3.00 -12.10 10.51
N GLU A 81 -2.71 -13.18 9.82
CA GLU A 81 -3.29 -14.49 10.08
C GLU A 81 -2.36 -15.35 10.94
N GLY A 82 -2.91 -16.43 11.52
CA GLY A 82 -2.12 -17.39 12.28
C GLY A 82 -1.60 -16.87 13.62
N ILE A 83 -2.22 -15.82 14.17
CA ILE A 83 -1.87 -15.32 15.50
C ILE A 83 -2.45 -16.27 16.57
N ASP A 84 -1.61 -16.60 17.55
CA ASP A 84 -2.01 -17.39 18.71
C ASP A 84 -3.22 -16.76 19.44
N PRO A 85 -4.20 -17.54 19.91
CA PRO A 85 -5.39 -16.99 20.57
C PRO A 85 -5.09 -16.15 21.82
N SER A 86 -3.98 -16.39 22.52
CA SER A 86 -3.57 -15.56 23.66
C SER A 86 -2.85 -14.26 23.25
N ASP A 87 -2.47 -14.15 21.97
CA ASP A 87 -1.72 -13.05 21.38
C ASP A 87 -0.60 -12.51 22.29
N ARG A 88 0.19 -13.43 22.86
CA ARG A 88 1.24 -13.11 23.83
C ARG A 88 2.26 -12.09 23.32
N TYR A 89 2.43 -12.01 22.00
CA TYR A 89 3.36 -11.11 21.32
C TYR A 89 2.71 -9.83 20.77
N ALA A 90 1.40 -9.63 20.99
CA ALA A 90 0.63 -8.50 20.51
C ALA A 90 0.72 -8.26 18.99
N ASN A 91 0.78 -9.34 18.21
CA ASN A 91 0.99 -9.28 16.76
C ASN A 91 -0.22 -8.73 15.99
N HIS A 92 -1.42 -8.70 16.60
CA HIS A 92 -2.57 -8.06 15.95
C HIS A 92 -2.40 -6.55 15.81
N ASN A 93 -1.54 -5.92 16.63
CA ASN A 93 -1.26 -4.49 16.61
C ASN A 93 -2.53 -3.60 16.62
N THR A 94 -3.60 -4.06 17.28
CA THR A 94 -4.91 -3.38 17.29
C THR A 94 -4.85 -1.98 17.88
N VAL A 95 -4.03 -1.75 18.90
CA VAL A 95 -3.85 -0.39 19.46
C VAL A 95 -3.33 0.58 18.40
N PHE A 96 -2.39 0.15 17.58
CA PHE A 96 -1.82 1.00 16.54
C PHE A 96 -2.82 1.26 15.40
N PHE A 97 -3.44 0.20 14.87
CA PHE A 97 -4.33 0.31 13.71
C PHE A 97 -5.73 0.84 14.06
N ASP A 98 -6.31 0.44 15.19
CA ASP A 98 -7.72 0.72 15.51
C ASP A 98 -7.92 1.93 16.43
N ILE A 99 -6.89 2.32 17.17
CA ILE A 99 -6.94 3.47 18.08
C ILE A 99 -6.12 4.63 17.50
N ASN A 100 -4.80 4.45 17.36
CA ASN A 100 -3.92 5.56 17.01
C ASN A 100 -4.16 6.07 15.58
N MET A 101 -4.13 5.19 14.58
CA MET A 101 -4.35 5.58 13.18
C MET A 101 -5.74 6.17 12.95
N ARG A 102 -6.76 5.61 13.62
CA ARG A 102 -8.12 6.11 13.56
C ARG A 102 -8.28 7.48 14.21
N ALA A 103 -7.54 7.76 15.29
CA ALA A 103 -7.53 9.08 15.91
C ALA A 103 -6.85 10.13 15.01
N LEU A 104 -5.74 9.77 14.34
CA LEU A 104 -5.03 10.65 13.41
C LEU A 104 -5.87 11.00 12.17
N ASP A 105 -6.76 10.11 11.76
CA ASP A 105 -7.71 10.34 10.66
C ASP A 105 -8.62 11.55 10.89
N GLY A 106 -8.95 11.86 12.16
CA GLY A 106 -9.71 13.05 12.52
C GLY A 106 -8.97 14.38 12.40
N ILE A 107 -7.65 14.37 12.11
CA ILE A 107 -6.80 15.56 12.01
C ILE A 107 -6.24 15.73 10.59
N GLN A 108 -5.40 14.80 10.14
CA GLN A 108 -4.72 14.88 8.83
C GLN A 108 -4.57 13.51 8.13
N GLY A 109 -5.19 12.46 8.67
CA GLY A 109 -5.06 11.11 8.12
C GLY A 109 -4.03 10.25 8.84
N PRO A 110 -4.09 8.91 8.63
CA PRO A 110 -3.09 7.98 9.12
C PRO A 110 -1.74 8.16 8.40
N VAL A 111 -0.68 7.58 8.96
CA VAL A 111 0.64 7.54 8.32
C VAL A 111 0.76 6.36 7.35
N TYR A 112 1.58 6.52 6.31
CA TYR A 112 1.92 5.43 5.39
C TYR A 112 2.80 4.38 6.06
N VAL A 113 2.35 3.11 6.04
CA VAL A 113 3.04 1.99 6.72
C VAL A 113 3.61 0.93 5.79
N GLY A 114 3.67 1.20 4.48
CA GLY A 114 4.48 0.40 3.56
C GLY A 114 3.75 -0.69 2.78
N THR A 115 2.47 -0.91 3.07
CA THR A 115 1.46 -1.71 2.34
C THR A 115 0.08 -1.16 2.66
#